data_AF-A0A0Q8E7V7-F1
#
_entry.id   AF-A0A0Q8E7V7-F1
#
_cell.length_a   1.000
_cell.length_b   1.000
_cell.length_c   1.000
_cell.angle_alpha   90.00
_cell.angle_beta   90.00
_cell.angle_gamma   90.00
#
_symmetry.space_group_name_H-M   'P 1'
#
loop_
_entity.id
_entity.type
_entity.pdbx_description
1 polymer ?
#
loop_
_entity_poly.entity_id
_entity_poly.type
_entity_poly.pdbx_seq_one_letter_code
_entity_poly.pdbx_strand_id
1 'polypeptide(L)'
;MTGVGLMAAPFPEPPGVLARLLDELRLAAAAVDETEHEARRVATMPRPWDPPSCPPEIRRNVYVWLDAVVAWINEEHTWRTDRVVPICWDLHPHLVHELATVACLRWETNFARTPAALEDWHRFTLPAFLARVVDRIGETGCPPGRHQPSPGVGRNAIYRDGDEPGRRRARRWQDGEACVAARPSDLDARPTCST
;
A
#
# COMPACT_ATOMS: atom_id res chain seq x y z
N MET A 1 -21.85 -12.03 7.89
CA MET A 1 -22.52 -13.04 8.77
C MET A 1 -22.43 -12.52 10.19
N THR A 2 -23.44 -11.76 10.60
CA THR A 2 -23.65 -11.37 11.99
C THR A 2 -23.80 -12.62 12.86
N GLY A 3 -23.03 -12.72 13.94
CA GLY A 3 -23.23 -13.77 14.94
C GLY A 3 -24.64 -13.67 15.52
N VAL A 4 -25.35 -14.79 15.62
CA VAL A 4 -26.76 -14.85 16.04
C VAL A 4 -26.98 -14.01 17.30
N GLY A 5 -27.79 -12.95 17.19
CA GLY A 5 -28.21 -12.09 18.31
C GLY A 5 -27.34 -10.87 18.61
N LEU A 6 -26.25 -10.63 17.86
CA LEU A 6 -25.47 -9.39 17.99
C LEU A 6 -26.09 -8.25 17.15
N MET A 7 -26.05 -7.02 17.69
CA MET A 7 -26.50 -5.80 16.99
C MET A 7 -25.52 -5.33 15.90
N ALA A 8 -24.27 -5.80 15.95
CA ALA A 8 -23.20 -5.49 15.00
C ALA A 8 -22.29 -6.71 14.86
N ALA A 9 -21.78 -6.98 13.66
CA ALA A 9 -20.85 -8.08 13.44
C ALA A 9 -19.46 -7.76 14.05
N PRO A 10 -18.79 -8.75 14.66
CA PRO A 10 -17.38 -8.59 15.04
C PRO A 10 -16.52 -8.44 13.79
N PHE A 11 -15.39 -7.72 13.92
CA PHE A 11 -14.43 -7.60 12.83
C PHE A 11 -13.88 -9.00 12.44
N PRO A 12 -13.76 -9.33 11.15
CA PRO A 12 -13.33 -10.66 10.70
C PRO A 12 -11.93 -11.03 11.19
N GLU A 13 -11.80 -12.23 11.73
CA GLU A 13 -10.51 -12.75 12.19
C GLU A 13 -9.63 -13.19 10.99
N PRO A 14 -8.33 -12.83 10.97
CA PRO A 14 -7.41 -13.33 9.96
C PRO A 14 -7.22 -14.84 10.10
N PRO A 15 -6.98 -15.58 9.00
CA PRO A 15 -6.60 -16.98 9.06
C PRO A 15 -5.41 -17.23 9.99
N GLY A 16 -5.38 -18.35 10.72
CA GLY A 16 -4.42 -18.57 11.81
C GLY A 16 -2.93 -18.41 11.46
N VAL A 17 -2.52 -18.70 10.22
CA VAL A 17 -1.15 -18.41 9.76
C VAL A 17 -0.87 -16.92 9.68
N LEU A 18 -1.85 -16.14 9.20
CA LEU A 18 -1.76 -14.69 9.08
C LEU A 18 -1.86 -14.02 10.45
N ALA A 19 -2.75 -14.51 11.32
CA ALA A 19 -2.89 -14.02 12.69
C ALA A 19 -1.56 -14.12 13.46
N ARG A 20 -0.86 -15.27 13.37
CA ARG A 20 0.46 -15.47 14.00
C ARG A 20 1.53 -14.54 13.42
N LEU A 21 1.55 -14.35 12.11
CA LEU A 21 2.50 -13.43 11.47
C LEU A 21 2.29 -11.98 11.94
N LEU A 22 1.04 -11.52 11.98
CA LEU A 22 0.70 -10.20 12.50
C LEU A 22 1.09 -10.06 13.97
N ASP A 23 0.85 -11.08 14.78
CA ASP A 23 1.24 -11.11 16.19
C ASP A 23 2.77 -11.00 16.38
N GLU A 24 3.55 -11.75 15.59
CA GLU A 24 5.01 -11.69 15.64
C GLU A 24 5.53 -10.30 15.23
N LEU A 25 4.97 -9.69 14.18
CA LEU A 25 5.32 -8.32 13.78
C LEU A 25 4.98 -7.29 14.86
N ARG A 26 3.83 -7.44 15.52
CA ARG A 26 3.39 -6.56 16.61
C ARG A 26 4.29 -6.68 17.83
N LEU A 27 4.65 -7.90 18.22
CA LEU A 27 5.57 -8.16 19.34
C LEU A 27 6.95 -7.60 19.04
N ALA A 28 7.46 -7.77 17.83
CA ALA A 28 8.71 -7.17 17.39
C ALA A 28 8.67 -5.62 17.45
N ALA A 29 7.57 -5.00 17.02
CA ALA A 29 7.42 -3.55 17.08
C ALA A 29 7.39 -2.97 18.51
N ALA A 30 7.04 -3.80 19.50
CA ALA A 30 7.03 -3.42 20.91
C ALA A 30 8.31 -3.80 21.68
N ALA A 31 9.27 -4.47 21.03
CA ALA A 31 10.50 -4.92 21.67
C ALA A 31 11.38 -3.73 22.07
N VAL A 32 11.87 -3.74 23.32
CA VAL A 32 12.73 -2.66 23.87
C VAL A 32 14.22 -2.97 23.71
N ASP A 33 14.59 -4.26 23.77
CA ASP A 33 15.96 -4.74 23.70
C ASP A 33 16.16 -5.65 22.47
N GLU A 34 16.08 -5.07 21.27
CA GLU A 34 16.23 -5.81 20.01
C GLU A 34 17.71 -6.11 19.72
N THR A 35 18.03 -7.39 19.46
CA THR A 35 19.37 -7.79 19.00
C THR A 35 19.52 -7.58 17.50
N GLU A 36 20.75 -7.43 16.98
CA GLU A 36 20.97 -7.32 15.52
C GLU A 36 20.40 -8.53 14.75
N HIS A 37 20.46 -9.72 15.35
CA HIS A 37 19.89 -10.93 14.77
C HIS A 37 18.35 -10.85 14.67
N GLU A 38 17.71 -10.37 15.73
CA GLU A 38 16.26 -10.14 15.78
C GLU A 38 15.84 -9.13 14.70
N ALA A 39 16.49 -7.97 14.66
CA ALA A 39 16.22 -6.93 13.68
C ALA A 39 16.34 -7.45 12.24
N ARG A 40 17.37 -8.25 11.97
CA ARG A 40 17.57 -8.87 10.64
C ARG A 40 16.47 -9.87 10.31
N ARG A 41 16.01 -10.66 11.28
CA ARG A 41 14.88 -11.59 11.07
C ARG A 41 13.61 -10.80 10.76
N VAL A 42 13.24 -9.83 11.58
CA VAL A 42 12.04 -8.99 11.43
C VAL A 42 12.03 -8.24 10.10
N ALA A 43 13.20 -7.77 9.64
CA ALA A 43 13.36 -7.13 8.34
C ALA A 43 13.01 -8.04 7.15
N THR A 44 13.16 -9.36 7.30
CA THR A 44 12.84 -10.34 6.23
C THR A 44 11.42 -10.90 6.31
N MET A 45 10.69 -10.61 7.38
CA MET A 45 9.31 -11.07 7.52
C MET A 45 8.40 -10.42 6.45
N PRO A 46 7.40 -11.13 5.91
CA PRO A 46 6.43 -10.55 5.01
C PRO A 46 5.66 -9.38 5.66
N ARG A 47 5.15 -8.46 4.84
CA ARG A 47 4.34 -7.31 5.29
C ARG A 47 2.90 -7.49 4.81
N PRO A 48 1.97 -8.02 5.65
CA PRO A 48 0.60 -8.27 5.22
C PRO A 48 -0.16 -7.04 4.69
N TRP A 49 0.19 -5.85 5.17
CA TRP A 49 -0.32 -4.56 4.67
C TRP A 49 0.22 -4.16 3.29
N ASP A 50 1.16 -4.93 2.73
CA ASP A 50 1.62 -4.84 1.35
C ASP A 50 1.52 -6.22 0.66
N PRO A 51 0.31 -6.64 0.25
CA PRO A 51 0.07 -8.00 -0.25
C PRO A 51 0.97 -8.44 -1.44
N PRO A 52 1.30 -7.56 -2.42
CA PRO A 52 2.16 -7.95 -3.53
C PRO A 52 3.58 -8.39 -3.13
N SER A 53 4.14 -7.87 -2.03
CA SER A 53 5.46 -8.28 -1.54
C SER A 53 5.44 -9.57 -0.71
N CYS A 54 4.27 -10.04 -0.31
CA CYS A 54 4.14 -11.27 0.46
C CYS A 54 4.42 -12.53 -0.40
N PRO A 55 4.99 -13.60 0.19
CA PRO A 55 5.06 -14.91 -0.45
C PRO A 55 3.66 -15.43 -0.86
N PRO A 56 3.55 -16.31 -1.89
CA PRO A 56 2.26 -16.73 -2.42
C PRO A 56 1.27 -17.32 -1.39
N GLU A 57 1.77 -18.06 -0.41
CA GLU A 57 0.95 -18.63 0.67
C GLU A 57 0.35 -17.56 1.57
N ILE A 58 1.17 -16.60 2.02
CA ILE A 58 0.73 -15.50 2.87
C ILE A 58 -0.23 -14.59 2.10
N ARG A 59 0.11 -14.25 0.85
CA ARG A 59 -0.73 -13.42 -0.01
C ARG A 59 -2.13 -14.01 -0.22
N ARG A 60 -2.24 -15.34 -0.38
CA ARG A 60 -3.55 -16.02 -0.48
C ARG A 60 -4.37 -15.84 0.79
N ASN A 61 -3.77 -16.04 1.96
CA ASN A 61 -4.46 -15.86 3.24
C ASN A 61 -4.88 -14.40 3.47
N VAL A 62 -4.05 -13.45 3.04
CA VAL A 62 -4.41 -12.02 3.06
C VAL A 62 -5.65 -11.78 2.21
N TYR A 63 -5.69 -12.23 0.95
CA TYR A 63 -6.86 -11.98 0.10
C TYR A 63 -8.15 -12.62 0.62
N VAL A 64 -8.10 -13.86 1.13
CA VAL A 64 -9.26 -14.49 1.77
C VAL A 64 -9.77 -13.65 2.95
N TRP A 65 -8.86 -13.12 3.75
CA TRP A 65 -9.23 -12.25 4.87
C TRP A 65 -9.80 -10.91 4.39
N LEU A 66 -9.20 -10.30 3.37
CA LEU A 66 -9.67 -9.04 2.81
C LEU A 66 -11.08 -9.16 2.21
N ASP A 67 -11.44 -10.28 1.58
CA ASP A 67 -12.81 -10.53 1.13
C ASP A 67 -13.81 -10.46 2.29
N ALA A 68 -13.48 -11.10 3.43
CA ALA A 68 -14.32 -11.05 4.62
C ALA A 68 -14.39 -9.62 5.20
N VAL A 69 -13.28 -8.89 5.21
CA VAL A 69 -13.21 -7.49 5.66
C VAL A 69 -14.04 -6.58 4.78
N VAL A 70 -14.01 -6.74 3.45
CA VAL A 70 -14.83 -5.97 2.51
C VAL A 70 -16.31 -6.22 2.77
N ALA A 71 -16.71 -7.49 2.93
CA ALA A 71 -18.08 -7.83 3.26
C ALA A 71 -18.52 -7.16 4.58
N TRP A 72 -17.68 -7.21 5.61
CA TRP A 72 -17.96 -6.57 6.91
C TRP A 72 -18.01 -5.04 6.82
N ILE A 73 -17.07 -4.39 6.12
CA ILE A 73 -17.10 -2.93 5.92
C ILE A 73 -18.39 -2.53 5.20
N ASN A 74 -18.77 -3.26 4.17
CA ASN A 74 -19.95 -2.93 3.39
C ASN A 74 -21.24 -3.14 4.19
N GLU A 75 -21.31 -4.18 5.01
CA GLU A 75 -22.44 -4.49 5.90
C GLU A 75 -22.57 -3.45 7.03
N GLU A 76 -21.47 -3.10 7.70
CA GLU A 76 -21.49 -2.31 8.94
C GLU A 76 -21.32 -0.79 8.71
N HIS A 77 -20.61 -0.37 7.65
CA HIS A 77 -20.16 1.01 7.50
C HIS A 77 -20.63 1.72 6.22
N THR A 78 -21.13 1.01 5.21
CA THR A 78 -21.55 1.62 3.93
C THR A 78 -23.06 1.61 3.75
N TRP A 79 -23.77 2.36 4.60
CA TRP A 79 -25.22 2.56 4.45
C TRP A 79 -25.59 3.35 3.19
N ARG A 80 -24.68 4.19 2.69
CA ARG A 80 -24.82 4.85 1.40
C ARG A 80 -24.15 4.03 0.31
N THR A 81 -24.85 3.88 -0.81
CA THR A 81 -24.42 3.06 -1.95
C THR A 81 -23.19 3.59 -2.67
N ASP A 82 -22.91 4.90 -2.56
CA ASP A 82 -21.75 5.55 -3.18
C ASP A 82 -20.42 5.15 -2.52
N ARG A 83 -20.44 4.72 -1.26
CA ARG A 83 -19.24 4.37 -0.49
C ARG A 83 -18.98 2.87 -0.40
N VAL A 84 -19.75 2.06 -1.13
CA VAL A 84 -19.60 0.61 -1.14
C VAL A 84 -18.27 0.24 -1.80
N VAL A 85 -17.47 -0.59 -1.13
CA VAL A 85 -16.28 -1.18 -1.72
C VAL A 85 -16.73 -2.21 -2.76
N PRO A 86 -16.34 -2.10 -4.04
CA PRO A 86 -16.89 -2.96 -5.08
C PRO A 86 -16.39 -4.40 -4.97
N ILE A 87 -17.18 -5.36 -5.44
CA ILE A 87 -16.78 -6.79 -5.46
C ILE A 87 -15.51 -7.04 -6.29
N CYS A 88 -15.25 -6.17 -7.28
CA CYS A 88 -14.07 -6.19 -8.14
C CYS A 88 -12.83 -5.55 -7.48
N TRP A 89 -12.79 -5.39 -6.15
CA TRP A 89 -11.75 -4.63 -5.43
C TRP A 89 -10.33 -5.14 -5.70
N ASP A 90 -10.17 -6.44 -5.91
CA ASP A 90 -8.92 -7.13 -6.23
C ASP A 90 -8.38 -6.77 -7.62
N LEU A 91 -9.25 -6.32 -8.53
CA LEU A 91 -8.89 -5.77 -9.84
C LEU A 91 -8.48 -4.29 -9.80
N HIS A 92 -8.55 -3.65 -8.62
CA HIS A 92 -8.11 -2.27 -8.40
C HIS A 92 -6.86 -2.26 -7.52
N PRO A 93 -5.63 -2.18 -8.09
CA PRO A 93 -4.39 -2.29 -7.32
C PRO A 93 -4.30 -1.31 -6.13
N HIS A 94 -4.79 -0.09 -6.30
CA HIS A 94 -4.82 0.90 -5.23
C HIS A 94 -5.74 0.52 -4.08
N LEU A 95 -6.85 -0.20 -4.35
CA LEU A 95 -7.70 -0.74 -3.29
C LEU A 95 -6.99 -1.88 -2.58
N VAL A 96 -6.31 -2.78 -3.29
CA VAL A 96 -5.56 -3.89 -2.66
C VAL A 96 -4.57 -3.38 -1.62
N HIS A 97 -3.76 -2.38 -1.96
CA HIS A 97 -2.77 -1.80 -1.03
C HIS A 97 -3.44 -1.10 0.16
N GLU A 98 -4.45 -0.27 -0.09
CA GLU A 98 -5.08 0.50 0.99
C GLU A 98 -5.96 -0.35 1.90
N LEU A 99 -6.76 -1.26 1.33
CA LEU A 99 -7.62 -2.17 2.07
C LEU A 99 -6.80 -3.06 3.00
N ALA A 100 -5.65 -3.58 2.54
CA ALA A 100 -4.75 -4.36 3.37
C ALA A 100 -4.25 -3.56 4.58
N THR A 101 -3.90 -2.29 4.38
CA THR A 101 -3.49 -1.38 5.45
C THR A 101 -4.64 -1.09 6.42
N VAL A 102 -5.83 -0.77 5.90
CA VAL A 102 -7.03 -0.50 6.71
C VAL A 102 -7.41 -1.70 7.57
N ALA A 103 -7.36 -2.91 7.01
CA ALA A 103 -7.63 -4.16 7.71
C ALA A 103 -6.61 -4.44 8.81
N CYS A 104 -5.31 -4.30 8.52
CA CYS A 104 -4.25 -4.50 9.52
C CYS A 104 -4.35 -3.47 10.65
N LEU A 105 -4.56 -2.18 10.34
CA LEU A 105 -4.76 -1.15 11.36
C LEU A 105 -5.98 -1.45 12.24
N ARG A 106 -7.08 -1.93 11.64
CA ARG A 106 -8.27 -2.34 12.40
C ARG A 106 -7.99 -3.53 13.30
N TRP A 107 -7.23 -4.51 12.82
CA TRP A 107 -6.85 -5.69 13.60
C TRP A 107 -5.99 -5.31 14.81
N GLU A 108 -5.00 -4.43 14.62
CA GLU A 108 -4.11 -3.95 15.68
C GLU A 108 -4.87 -3.28 16.84
N THR A 109 -6.02 -2.65 16.57
CA THR A 109 -6.81 -2.01 17.64
C THR A 109 -7.36 -3.02 18.66
N ASN A 110 -7.45 -4.31 18.32
CA ASN A 110 -7.84 -5.36 19.26
C ASN A 110 -6.85 -5.53 20.42
N PHE A 111 -5.60 -5.05 20.25
CA PHE A 111 -4.55 -5.12 21.27
C PHE A 111 -4.32 -3.78 21.98
N ALA A 112 -5.07 -2.73 21.61
CA ALA A 112 -4.93 -1.42 22.23
C ALA A 112 -5.43 -1.45 23.68
N ARG A 113 -4.66 -0.80 24.58
CA ARG A 113 -5.03 -0.67 26.00
C ARG A 113 -6.10 0.39 26.27
N THR A 114 -6.37 1.24 25.30
CA THR A 114 -7.32 2.35 25.37
C THR A 114 -8.11 2.41 24.06
N PRO A 115 -9.31 3.02 24.05
CA PRO A 115 -10.13 3.11 22.83
C PRO A 115 -9.53 4.03 21.76
N ALA A 116 -8.46 4.77 22.05
CA ALA A 116 -7.91 5.80 21.16
C ALA A 116 -7.57 5.26 19.77
N ALA A 117 -6.93 4.09 19.67
CA ALA A 117 -6.58 3.50 18.37
C ALA A 117 -7.83 3.13 17.54
N LEU A 118 -8.90 2.66 18.21
CA LEU A 118 -10.16 2.36 17.55
C LEU A 118 -10.95 3.62 17.19
N GLU A 119 -10.88 4.66 18.02
CA GLU A 119 -11.42 5.99 17.68
C GLU A 119 -10.74 6.54 16.42
N ASP A 120 -9.40 6.57 16.39
CA ASP A 120 -8.63 7.06 15.25
C ASP A 120 -8.96 6.31 13.97
N TRP A 121 -9.13 4.99 14.08
CA TRP A 121 -9.53 4.17 12.95
C TRP A 121 -10.90 4.58 12.38
N HIS A 122 -11.89 4.78 13.25
CA HIS A 122 -13.23 5.23 12.86
C HIS A 122 -13.26 6.69 12.38
N ARG A 123 -12.42 7.54 12.95
CA ARG A 123 -12.42 8.98 12.71
C ARG A 123 -11.65 9.35 11.45
N PHE A 124 -10.53 8.68 11.20
CA PHE A 124 -9.58 9.07 10.16
C PHE A 124 -9.34 7.96 9.14
N THR A 125 -9.03 6.74 9.58
CA THR A 125 -8.57 5.66 8.68
C THR A 125 -9.67 5.20 7.73
N LEU A 126 -10.80 4.74 8.28
CA LEU A 126 -11.91 4.23 7.46
C LEU A 126 -12.56 5.33 6.62
N PRO A 127 -12.93 6.51 7.16
CA PRO A 127 -13.56 7.55 6.36
C PRO A 127 -12.69 8.02 5.19
N ALA A 128 -11.38 8.18 5.41
CA ALA A 128 -10.47 8.60 4.35
C ALA A 128 -10.29 7.53 3.27
N PHE A 129 -10.28 6.25 3.63
CA PHE A 129 -10.29 5.15 2.67
C PHE A 129 -11.56 5.17 1.81
N LEU A 130 -12.75 5.23 2.44
CA LEU A 130 -14.02 5.25 1.72
C LEU A 130 -14.17 6.48 0.82
N ALA A 131 -13.67 7.65 1.24
CA ALA A 131 -13.62 8.84 0.39
C ALA A 131 -12.75 8.59 -0.85
N ARG A 132 -11.56 8.00 -0.69
CA ARG A 132 -10.67 7.69 -1.83
C ARG A 132 -11.22 6.60 -2.75
N VAL A 133 -12.06 5.69 -2.26
CA VAL A 133 -12.81 4.74 -3.11
C VAL A 133 -13.70 5.52 -4.08
N VAL A 134 -14.51 6.45 -3.56
CA VAL A 134 -15.38 7.32 -4.37
C VAL A 134 -14.57 8.14 -5.35
N ASP A 135 -13.51 8.82 -4.88
CA ASP A 135 -12.70 9.72 -5.71
C ASP A 135 -12.02 9.01 -6.90
N ARG A 136 -11.65 7.73 -6.75
CA ARG A 136 -10.86 6.99 -7.75
C ARG A 136 -11.69 6.10 -8.66
N ILE A 137 -12.80 5.56 -8.16
CA ILE A 137 -13.67 4.63 -8.90
C ILE A 137 -14.90 5.37 -9.44
N GLY A 138 -15.34 6.42 -8.76
CA GLY A 138 -16.52 7.22 -9.09
C GLY A 138 -17.73 6.90 -8.20
N GLU A 139 -18.70 7.81 -8.19
CA GLU A 139 -19.92 7.75 -7.35
C GLU A 139 -20.82 6.55 -7.65
N THR A 140 -20.82 6.08 -8.91
CA THR A 140 -21.57 4.89 -9.33
C THR A 140 -20.85 3.58 -8.99
N GLY A 141 -19.62 3.66 -8.49
CA GLY A 141 -18.75 2.53 -8.20
C GLY A 141 -18.37 1.72 -9.44
N CYS A 142 -17.85 0.51 -9.21
CA CYS A 142 -17.68 -0.55 -10.21
C CYS A 142 -18.88 -1.50 -10.03
N PRO A 143 -19.97 -1.37 -10.81
CA PRO A 143 -21.14 -2.22 -10.64
C PRO A 143 -20.78 -3.70 -10.82
N PRO A 144 -21.47 -4.63 -10.13
CA PRO A 144 -21.24 -6.05 -10.28
C PRO A 144 -21.24 -6.47 -11.76
N GLY A 145 -20.16 -7.16 -12.18
CA GLY A 145 -20.01 -7.65 -13.56
C GLY A 145 -19.69 -6.59 -14.62
N ARG A 146 -19.46 -5.32 -14.25
CA ARG A 146 -19.15 -4.22 -15.20
C ARG A 146 -17.82 -3.53 -14.90
N HIS A 147 -16.82 -4.28 -14.43
CA HIS A 147 -15.48 -3.75 -14.20
C HIS A 147 -14.91 -3.15 -15.50
N GLN A 148 -14.41 -1.92 -15.40
CA GLN A 148 -13.72 -1.23 -16.48
C GLN A 148 -12.22 -1.24 -16.16
N PRO A 149 -11.36 -1.56 -17.15
CA PRO A 149 -9.92 -1.40 -17.00
C PRO A 149 -9.59 0.04 -16.61
N SER A 150 -8.47 0.24 -15.89
CA SER A 150 -8.07 1.58 -15.48
C SER A 150 -8.03 2.55 -16.68
N PRO A 151 -8.71 3.71 -16.62
CA PRO A 151 -8.71 4.69 -17.71
C PRO A 151 -7.29 5.18 -18.08
N GLY A 152 -6.35 5.08 -17.15
CA GLY A 152 -4.95 5.43 -17.35
C GLY A 152 -4.11 4.36 -18.07
N VAL A 153 -4.65 3.19 -18.41
CA VAL A 153 -3.88 2.06 -18.97
C VAL A 153 -3.07 2.48 -20.20
N GLY A 154 -3.66 3.22 -21.14
CA GLY A 154 -2.95 3.66 -22.35
C GLY A 154 -1.77 4.59 -22.06
N ARG A 155 -1.94 5.54 -21.12
CA ARG A 155 -0.85 6.42 -20.69
C ARG A 155 0.24 5.66 -19.93
N ASN A 156 -0.17 4.67 -19.12
CA ASN A 156 0.74 3.86 -18.32
C ASN A 156 1.51 2.83 -19.17
N ALA A 157 0.96 2.37 -20.29
CA ALA A 157 1.64 1.47 -21.22
C ALA A 157 2.97 2.05 -21.73
N ILE A 158 3.06 3.38 -21.87
CA ILE A 158 4.32 4.08 -22.25
C ILE A 158 5.45 3.75 -21.27
N TYR A 159 5.13 3.60 -19.98
CA TYR A 159 6.11 3.29 -18.95
C TYR A 159 6.41 1.80 -18.79
N ARG A 160 5.46 0.93 -19.17
CA ARG A 160 5.62 -0.54 -19.04
C ARG A 160 6.24 -1.18 -20.27
N ASP A 161 5.76 -0.76 -21.44
CA ASP A 161 5.99 -1.45 -22.71
C ASP A 161 6.84 -0.58 -23.67
N GLY A 162 7.03 0.70 -23.34
CA GLY A 162 7.81 1.64 -24.14
C GLY A 162 9.28 1.71 -23.74
N ASP A 163 10.12 2.11 -24.68
CA ASP A 163 11.53 2.46 -24.46
C ASP A 163 11.70 3.90 -23.91
N GLU A 164 10.61 4.67 -23.82
CA GLU A 164 10.64 6.07 -23.38
C GLU A 164 11.24 6.27 -21.97
N PRO A 165 10.97 5.42 -20.96
CA PRO A 165 11.68 5.47 -19.68
C PRO A 165 13.19 5.25 -19.83
N GLY A 166 13.61 4.33 -20.71
CA GLY A 166 15.02 4.06 -21.02
C GLY A 166 15.70 5.29 -21.62
N ARG A 167 15.08 5.91 -22.62
CA ARG A 167 15.57 7.14 -23.25
C ARG A 167 15.65 8.32 -22.29
N ARG A 168 14.62 8.50 -21.46
CA ARG A 168 14.62 9.54 -20.40
C ARG A 168 15.73 9.33 -19.39
N ARG A 169 15.99 8.07 -19.01
CA ARG A 169 17.13 7.73 -18.17
C ARG A 169 18.42 8.06 -18.89
N ALA A 170 18.67 7.54 -20.09
CA ALA A 170 19.90 7.83 -20.83
C ALA A 170 20.22 9.34 -20.92
N ARG A 171 19.22 10.20 -21.19
CA ARG A 171 19.39 11.67 -21.19
C ARG A 171 19.86 12.24 -19.85
N ARG A 172 19.29 11.80 -18.72
CA ARG A 172 19.69 12.29 -17.38
C ARG A 172 21.13 11.89 -17.02
N TRP A 173 21.63 10.77 -17.54
CA TRP A 173 22.99 10.30 -17.27
C TRP A 173 24.04 10.99 -18.14
N GLN A 174 23.65 11.62 -19.26
CA GLN A 174 24.54 12.39 -20.12
C GLN A 174 25.07 13.67 -19.44
N ASP A 175 24.31 14.25 -18.50
CA ASP A 175 24.75 15.41 -17.70
C ASP A 175 25.96 15.08 -16.78
N GLY A 176 26.14 13.79 -16.42
CA GLY A 176 27.25 13.32 -15.59
C GLY A 176 28.58 13.18 -16.35
N GLU A 177 28.55 12.85 -17.64
CA GLU A 177 29.76 12.70 -18.46
C GLU A 177 30.28 14.05 -18.99
N ALA A 178 29.38 14.99 -19.29
CA ALA A 178 29.75 16.33 -19.74
C ALA A 178 30.46 17.16 -18.64
N CYS A 179 30.06 17.01 -17.37
CA CYS A 179 30.69 17.70 -16.24
C CYS A 179 32.06 17.11 -15.85
N VAL A 180 32.34 15.84 -16.14
CA VAL A 180 33.64 15.21 -15.82
C VAL A 180 34.70 15.49 -16.90
N ALA A 181 34.30 15.78 -18.14
CA ALA A 181 35.20 16.13 -19.23
C ALA A 181 35.79 17.56 -19.11
N ALA A 182 35.16 18.46 -18.35
CA ALA A 182 35.68 19.79 -18.07
C ALA A 182 36.63 19.79 -16.86
N ARG A 183 37.79 19.14 -16.97
CA ARG A 183 38.90 19.40 -16.05
C ARG A 183 39.60 20.71 -16.48
N PRO A 184 39.88 21.66 -15.57
CA PRO A 184 40.54 22.90 -15.92
C PRO A 184 42.06 22.65 -16.04
N SER A 185 42.59 22.61 -17.26
CA SER A 185 44.04 22.65 -17.50
C SER A 185 44.54 23.95 -18.15
N ASP A 186 43.69 24.94 -18.39
CA ASP A 186 44.07 26.17 -19.13
C ASP A 186 44.04 27.45 -18.27
N LEU A 187 44.56 27.39 -17.03
CA LEU A 187 44.66 28.57 -16.16
C LEU A 187 46.08 29.07 -15.84
N ASP A 188 47.14 28.51 -16.44
CA ASP A 188 48.49 29.03 -16.25
C ASP A 188 49.30 29.11 -17.56
N ALA A 189 49.03 30.16 -18.34
CA ALA A 189 50.03 30.75 -19.23
C ALA A 189 49.75 32.27 -19.37
N ARG A 190 50.50 33.08 -18.61
CA ARG A 190 50.46 34.54 -18.68
C ARG A 190 50.95 35.05 -20.06
N PRO A 191 50.38 36.14 -20.60
CA PRO A 191 50.87 36.74 -21.83
C PRO A 191 52.15 37.54 -21.54
N THR A 192 53.27 37.16 -22.15
CA THR A 192 54.45 38.02 -22.23
C THR A 192 54.26 39.02 -23.34
N CYS A 193 54.05 40.29 -22.98
CA CYS A 193 54.17 41.42 -23.88
C CYS A 193 55.66 41.77 -24.03
N SER A 194 56.15 41.90 -25.26
CA SER A 194 57.47 42.46 -25.56
C SER A 194 57.40 43.25 -26.85
N THR A 195 57.46 44.58 -26.74
CA THR A 195 58.51 45.42 -27.35
C THR A 195 58.65 46.66 -26.47
#